data_AF-A0A1R3JHC0-F1
#
_entry.id   AF-A0A1R3JHC0-F1
#
_cell.length_a   1.000
_cell.length_b   1.000
_cell.length_c   1.000
_cell.angle_alpha   90.00
_cell.angle_beta   90.00
_cell.angle_gamma   90.00
#
_symmetry.space_group_name_H-M   'P 1'
#
loop_
_entity.id
_entity.type
_entity.pdbx_description
1 polymer ?
#
loop_
_entity_poly.entity_id
_entity_poly.type
_entity_poly.pdbx_seq_one_letter_code
_entity_poly.pdbx_strand_id
1 'polypeptide(L)'
;MDRFGRNGVGNVAVRRPVRWSCDEERALIECFETSMHRNVYRAFRDFELIERLFNVKCPMKNPGIAAIQNHLRSLKRIYKKIHYLLEQGFTFDVETNQVVGTDEQWIAVEPLGSCVRNQEFPHFPKLDEIMIYKRQQEAARNDRE
;
A
#
# COMPACT_ATOMS: atom_id res chain seq x y z
N MET A 1 -34.90 -38.62 -13.67
CA MET A 1 -35.32 -37.50 -14.52
C MET A 1 -34.55 -36.28 -14.09
N ASP A 2 -33.56 -35.94 -14.92
CA ASP A 2 -32.72 -34.76 -14.86
C ASP A 2 -33.50 -33.46 -14.91
N ARG A 3 -33.04 -32.46 -14.14
CA ARG A 3 -32.88 -31.09 -14.65
C ARG A 3 -31.98 -30.25 -13.73
N PHE A 4 -30.68 -30.50 -13.85
CA PHE A 4 -29.70 -29.42 -13.71
C PHE A 4 -29.90 -28.45 -14.88
N GLY A 5 -29.98 -27.15 -14.61
CA GLY A 5 -30.00 -26.16 -15.68
C GLY A 5 -30.49 -24.79 -15.25
N ARG A 6 -29.57 -23.97 -14.72
CA ARG A 6 -29.31 -22.66 -15.32
C ARG A 6 -28.00 -22.10 -14.80
N ASN A 7 -27.02 -22.24 -15.67
CA ASN A 7 -25.74 -21.55 -15.70
C ASN A 7 -25.95 -20.04 -15.60
N GLY A 8 -25.77 -19.49 -14.39
CA GLY A 8 -25.45 -18.08 -14.20
C GLY A 8 -23.95 -17.88 -14.34
N VAL A 9 -23.37 -18.18 -15.51
CA VAL A 9 -22.02 -17.70 -15.84
C VAL A 9 -22.19 -16.23 -16.21
N GLY A 10 -22.42 -15.41 -15.18
CA GLY A 10 -22.18 -13.99 -15.28
C GLY A 10 -20.73 -13.86 -15.70
N ASN A 11 -20.48 -13.26 -16.86
CA ASN A 11 -19.17 -12.80 -17.28
C ASN A 11 -18.60 -11.96 -16.13
N VAL A 12 -17.85 -12.59 -15.23
CA VAL A 12 -16.93 -11.88 -14.36
C VAL A 12 -15.88 -11.40 -15.32
N ALA A 13 -16.13 -10.22 -15.92
CA ALA A 13 -15.13 -9.53 -16.69
C ALA A 13 -13.89 -9.54 -15.81
N VAL A 14 -12.89 -10.31 -16.22
CA VAL A 14 -11.60 -10.38 -15.54
C VAL A 14 -11.05 -8.98 -15.67
N ARG A 15 -11.36 -8.12 -14.70
CA ARG A 15 -10.89 -6.74 -14.66
C ARG A 15 -9.39 -6.88 -14.60
N ARG A 16 -8.72 -6.56 -15.70
CA ARG A 16 -7.27 -6.59 -15.77
C ARG A 16 -6.74 -5.78 -14.59
N PRO A 17 -5.73 -6.28 -13.85
CA PRO A 17 -5.13 -5.52 -12.77
C PRO A 17 -4.79 -4.12 -13.26
N VAL A 18 -5.28 -3.09 -12.56
CA VAL A 18 -4.90 -1.71 -12.84
C VAL A 18 -3.40 -1.63 -12.64
N ARG A 19 -2.66 -1.32 -13.70
CA ARG A 19 -1.21 -1.08 -13.62
C ARG A 19 -1.00 0.30 -13.03
N TRP A 20 -0.06 0.45 -12.10
CA TRP A 20 0.29 1.73 -11.49
C TRP A 20 1.71 2.09 -11.91
N SER A 21 1.92 3.32 -12.34
CA SER A 21 3.27 3.87 -12.51
C SER A 21 3.77 4.47 -11.20
N CYS A 22 5.08 4.65 -11.05
CA CYS A 22 5.65 5.26 -9.85
C CYS A 22 5.11 6.68 -9.59
N ASP A 23 4.81 7.45 -10.64
CA ASP A 23 4.21 8.79 -10.47
C ASP A 23 2.74 8.71 -10.02
N GLU A 24 1.98 7.72 -10.52
CA GLU A 24 0.61 7.47 -10.05
C GLU A 24 0.59 6.97 -8.61
N GLU A 25 1.52 6.08 -8.23
CA GLU A 25 1.67 5.63 -6.84
C GLU A 25 2.05 6.78 -5.91
N ARG A 26 3.01 7.64 -6.32
CA ARG A 26 3.36 8.86 -5.58
C ARG A 26 2.14 9.75 -5.39
N ALA A 27 1.41 10.06 -6.45
CA ALA A 27 0.20 10.89 -6.39
C ALA A 27 -0.87 10.29 -5.46
N LEU A 28 -1.04 8.97 -5.48
CA LEU A 28 -1.97 8.28 -4.61
C LEU A 28 -1.55 8.36 -3.13
N ILE A 29 -0.26 8.22 -2.83
CA ILE A 29 0.27 8.32 -1.48
C ILE A 29 0.10 9.73 -0.92
N GLU A 30 0.34 10.76 -1.73
CA GLU A 30 0.07 12.15 -1.36
C GLU A 30 -1.42 12.41 -1.08
N CYS A 31 -2.33 11.80 -1.86
CA CYS A 31 -3.77 11.89 -1.60
C CYS A 31 -4.14 11.18 -0.29
N PHE A 32 -3.51 10.03 -0.03
CA PHE A 32 -3.69 9.28 1.21
C PHE A 32 -3.18 10.09 2.42
N GLU A 33 -2.01 10.71 2.32
CA GLU A 33 -1.46 11.61 3.33
C GLU A 33 -2.40 12.80 3.58
N THR A 34 -2.86 13.48 2.52
CA THR A 34 -3.81 14.60 2.66
C THR A 34 -5.06 14.18 3.44
N SER A 35 -5.59 12.98 3.16
CA SER A 35 -6.72 12.42 3.90
C SER A 35 -6.36 12.15 5.38
N MET A 36 -5.16 11.61 5.65
CA MET A 36 -4.63 11.36 6.99
C MET A 36 -4.51 12.62 7.84
N HIS A 37 -4.02 13.72 7.26
CA HIS A 37 -3.89 15.00 7.96
C HIS A 37 -5.25 15.63 8.29
N ARG A 38 -6.26 15.41 7.44
CA ARG A 38 -7.63 15.88 7.70
C ARG A 38 -8.28 15.12 8.85
N ASN A 39 -8.18 13.79 8.83
CA ASN A 39 -8.72 12.94 9.90
C ASN A 39 -8.07 11.55 9.85
N VAL A 40 -7.10 11.31 10.72
CA VAL A 40 -6.34 10.05 10.82
C VAL A 40 -7.25 8.82 10.90
N TYR A 41 -8.36 8.91 11.64
CA TYR A 41 -9.27 7.79 11.88
C TYR A 41 -10.21 7.54 10.69
N ARG A 42 -10.55 8.57 9.92
CA ARG A 42 -11.37 8.44 8.71
C ARG A 42 -10.56 8.19 7.46
N ALA A 43 -9.29 8.53 7.39
CA ALA A 43 -8.47 8.39 6.19
C ALA A 43 -8.40 6.96 5.62
N PHE A 44 -8.56 5.96 6.49
CA PHE A 44 -8.63 4.55 6.10
C PHE A 44 -10.01 4.09 5.62
N ARG A 45 -11.01 4.97 5.66
CA ARG A 45 -12.41 4.72 5.27
C ARG A 45 -12.92 5.72 4.23
N ASP A 46 -12.32 6.91 4.16
CA ASP A 46 -12.71 8.00 3.26
C ASP A 46 -12.05 7.85 1.89
N PHE A 47 -12.34 6.73 1.23
CA PHE A 47 -11.84 6.45 -0.12
C PHE A 47 -12.49 7.33 -1.18
N GLU A 48 -13.66 7.89 -0.91
CA GLU A 48 -14.30 8.87 -1.80
C GLU A 48 -13.50 10.18 -1.86
N LEU A 49 -12.95 10.64 -0.74
CA LEU A 49 -12.04 11.80 -0.75
C LEU A 49 -10.74 11.45 -1.48
N ILE A 50 -10.15 10.28 -1.20
CA ILE A 50 -8.89 9.86 -1.84
C ILE A 50 -9.07 9.74 -3.35
N GLU A 51 -10.16 9.12 -3.82
CA GLU A 51 -10.46 9.01 -5.25
C GLU A 51 -10.65 10.38 -5.89
N ARG A 52 -11.41 11.28 -5.26
CA ARG A 52 -11.60 12.65 -5.76
C ARG A 52 -10.27 13.39 -5.90
N LEU A 53 -9.42 13.35 -4.88
CA LEU A 53 -8.10 13.99 -4.91
C LEU A 53 -7.19 13.34 -5.98
N PHE A 54 -7.21 12.02 -6.07
CA PHE A 54 -6.41 11.28 -7.05
C PHE A 54 -6.83 11.60 -8.48
N ASN A 55 -8.14 11.65 -8.76
CA ASN A 55 -8.65 11.98 -10.08
C ASN A 55 -8.36 13.44 -10.50
N VAL A 56 -8.12 14.35 -9.55
CA VAL A 56 -7.60 15.69 -9.87
C VAL A 56 -6.14 15.64 -10.31
N LYS A 57 -5.30 14.82 -9.65
CA LYS A 57 -3.88 14.66 -10.00
C LYS A 57 -3.66 13.80 -11.25
N CYS A 58 -4.49 12.79 -11.45
CA CYS A 58 -4.37 11.79 -12.52
C CYS A 58 -5.71 11.63 -13.26
N PRO A 59 -6.18 12.66 -13.99
CA PRO A 59 -7.54 12.69 -14.56
C PRO A 59 -7.81 11.59 -15.58
N MET A 60 -6.78 11.13 -16.29
CA MET A 60 -6.92 10.09 -17.32
C MET A 60 -6.96 8.67 -16.75
N LYS A 61 -6.59 8.47 -15.48
CA LYS A 61 -6.46 7.13 -14.89
C LYS A 61 -7.80 6.56 -14.42
N ASN A 62 -8.58 7.39 -13.73
CA ASN A 62 -9.88 7.09 -13.13
C ASN A 62 -10.07 5.62 -12.70
N PRO A 63 -9.27 5.13 -11.74
CA PRO A 63 -9.15 3.69 -11.46
C PRO A 63 -10.35 3.13 -10.69
N GLY A 64 -11.18 3.99 -10.09
CA GLY A 64 -12.26 3.60 -9.20
C GLY A 64 -11.79 3.31 -7.76
N ILE A 65 -12.66 3.56 -6.79
CA ILE A 65 -12.44 3.28 -5.35
C ILE A 65 -11.89 1.88 -5.10
N ALA A 66 -12.45 0.84 -5.74
CA ALA A 66 -12.03 -0.54 -5.51
C ALA A 66 -10.57 -0.80 -5.91
N ALA A 67 -10.11 -0.20 -7.01
CA ALA A 67 -8.71 -0.33 -7.44
C ALA A 67 -7.77 0.43 -6.50
N ILE A 68 -8.14 1.64 -6.08
CA ILE A 68 -7.41 2.41 -5.06
C ILE A 68 -7.28 1.61 -3.77
N GLN A 69 -8.38 1.04 -3.26
CA GLN A 69 -8.37 0.24 -2.05
C GLN A 69 -7.47 -0.99 -2.16
N ASN A 70 -7.55 -1.72 -3.29
CA ASN A 70 -6.73 -2.89 -3.52
C ASN A 70 -5.24 -2.52 -3.58
N HIS A 71 -4.91 -1.41 -4.24
CA HIS A 71 -3.54 -0.98 -4.40
C HIS A 71 -2.95 -0.44 -3.09
N LEU A 72 -3.66 0.41 -2.35
CA LEU A 72 -3.25 0.86 -1.01
C LEU A 72 -3.07 -0.32 -0.03
N ARG A 73 -3.90 -1.37 -0.14
CA ARG A 73 -3.69 -2.61 0.62
C ARG A 73 -2.40 -3.33 0.23
N SER A 74 -2.05 -3.33 -1.05
CA SER A 74 -0.79 -3.90 -1.54
C SER A 74 0.41 -3.12 -1.01
N LEU A 75 0.42 -1.79 -1.14
CA LEU A 75 1.47 -0.92 -0.61
C LEU A 75 1.67 -1.12 0.89
N LYS A 76 0.58 -1.21 1.67
CA LYS A 76 0.64 -1.48 3.11
C LYS A 76 1.22 -2.86 3.44
N ARG A 77 0.95 -3.89 2.62
CA ARG A 77 1.55 -5.21 2.80
C ARG A 77 3.05 -5.15 2.56
N ILE A 78 3.50 -4.49 1.50
CA ILE A 78 4.92 -4.29 1.20
C ILE A 78 5.60 -3.51 2.33
N TYR A 79 5.02 -2.40 2.77
CA TYR A 79 5.50 -1.62 3.91
C TYR A 79 5.71 -2.49 5.16
N LYS A 80 4.72 -3.33 5.52
CA LYS A 80 4.84 -4.23 6.68
C LYS A 80 5.99 -5.22 6.54
N LYS A 81 6.22 -5.73 5.33
CA LYS A 81 7.34 -6.65 5.07
C LYS A 81 8.68 -5.94 5.23
N ILE A 82 8.82 -4.76 4.66
CA ILE A 82 10.05 -3.95 4.77
C ILE A 82 10.29 -3.58 6.24
N HIS A 83 9.29 -3.04 6.93
CA HIS A 83 9.39 -2.67 8.34
C HIS A 83 9.78 -3.88 9.21
N TYR A 84 9.23 -5.07 8.95
CA TYR A 84 9.66 -6.30 9.63
C TYR A 84 11.14 -6.62 9.38
N LEU A 85 11.63 -6.49 8.14
CA LEU A 85 13.05 -6.71 7.84
C LEU A 85 13.93 -5.68 8.57
N LEU A 86 13.52 -4.41 8.64
CA LEU A 86 14.25 -3.41 9.41
C LEU A 86 14.31 -3.76 10.90
N GLU A 87 13.24 -4.33 11.47
CA GLU A 87 13.24 -4.86 12.84
C GLU A 87 14.18 -6.06 13.02
N GLN A 88 14.50 -6.81 11.96
CA GLN A 88 15.49 -7.90 11.97
C GLN A 88 16.94 -7.39 11.77
N GLY A 89 17.16 -6.07 11.78
CA GLY A 89 18.49 -5.48 11.63
C GLY A 89 18.95 -5.30 10.19
N PHE A 90 18.04 -5.37 9.21
CA PHE A 90 18.30 -4.86 7.87
C PHE A 90 18.32 -3.33 7.88
N THR A 91 18.86 -2.74 6.82
CA THR A 91 18.88 -1.29 6.61
C THR A 91 18.12 -0.94 5.34
N PHE A 92 17.56 0.26 5.28
CA PHE A 92 16.99 0.79 4.05
C PHE A 92 17.96 1.80 3.45
N ASP A 93 18.46 1.51 2.25
CA ASP A 93 19.28 2.43 1.49
C ASP A 93 18.37 3.43 0.75
N VAL A 94 18.47 4.69 1.14
CA VAL A 94 17.63 5.78 0.61
C VAL A 94 18.08 6.18 -0.81
N GLU A 95 19.35 5.97 -1.18
CA GLU A 95 19.84 6.35 -2.50
C GLU A 95 19.31 5.39 -3.57
N THR A 96 19.34 4.09 -3.28
CA THR A 96 18.85 3.04 -4.19
C THR A 96 17.38 2.69 -3.96
N ASN A 97 16.78 3.15 -2.86
CA ASN A 97 15.45 2.76 -2.39
C ASN A 97 15.31 1.26 -2.13
N GLN A 98 16.35 0.59 -1.66
CA GLN A 98 16.37 -0.86 -1.47
C GLN A 98 16.58 -1.25 0.00
N VAL A 99 16.14 -2.46 0.35
CA VAL A 99 16.52 -3.08 1.63
C VAL A 99 17.88 -3.76 1.46
N VAL A 100 18.80 -3.44 2.35
CA VAL A 100 20.18 -3.96 2.36
C VAL A 100 20.42 -4.77 3.63
N GLY A 101 21.03 -5.94 3.45
CA GLY A 101 21.42 -6.86 4.52
C GLY A 101 22.44 -7.88 4.02
N THR A 102 23.06 -8.61 4.94
CA THR A 102 24.04 -9.67 4.61
C THR A 102 23.37 -10.89 4.02
N ASP A 103 24.14 -11.76 3.37
CA ASP A 103 23.61 -13.01 2.80
C ASP A 103 23.01 -13.92 3.88
N GLU A 104 23.61 -13.99 5.07
CA GLU A 104 23.09 -14.76 6.20
C GLU A 104 21.74 -14.22 6.66
N GLN A 105 21.58 -12.89 6.71
CA GLN A 105 20.30 -12.26 7.04
C GLN A 105 19.24 -12.62 5.99
N TRP A 106 19.56 -12.57 4.70
CA TRP A 106 18.62 -12.95 3.63
C TRP A 106 18.19 -14.41 3.71
N ILE A 107 19.13 -15.33 3.99
CA ILE A 107 18.84 -16.76 4.16
C ILE A 107 17.90 -16.99 5.34
N ALA A 108 18.10 -16.28 6.45
CA ALA A 108 17.30 -16.45 7.67
C ALA A 108 15.82 -16.03 7.51
N VAL A 109 15.52 -15.16 6.53
CA VAL A 109 14.17 -14.63 6.30
C VAL A 109 13.48 -15.22 5.07
N GLU A 110 14.02 -16.25 4.42
CA GLU A 110 13.32 -16.91 3.32
C GLU A 110 12.02 -17.59 3.81
N PRO A 111 10.91 -17.56 3.02
CA PRO A 111 10.80 -17.06 1.65
C PRO A 111 10.54 -15.54 1.54
N LEU A 112 10.45 -14.81 2.66
CA LEU A 112 10.15 -13.37 2.65
C LEU A 112 11.27 -12.57 1.97
N GLY A 113 12.53 -12.97 2.15
CA GLY A 113 13.70 -12.36 1.53
C GLY A 113 13.57 -12.26 0.01
N SER A 114 13.21 -13.35 -0.65
CA SER A 114 13.07 -13.41 -2.11
C SER A 114 12.12 -12.37 -2.73
N CYS A 115 11.09 -11.93 -1.99
CA CYS A 115 10.10 -10.98 -2.53
C CYS A 115 10.47 -9.50 -2.32
N VAL A 116 11.56 -9.21 -1.60
CA VAL A 116 12.01 -7.85 -1.29
C VAL A 116 13.43 -7.60 -1.78
N ARG A 117 14.29 -8.62 -1.76
CA ARG A 117 15.69 -8.52 -2.16
C ARG A 117 15.82 -8.00 -3.59
N ASN A 118 16.71 -7.02 -3.79
CA ASN A 118 16.98 -6.35 -5.07
C ASN A 118 15.77 -5.64 -5.71
N GLN A 119 14.72 -5.35 -4.94
CA GLN A 119 13.60 -4.55 -5.40
C GLN A 119 13.69 -3.12 -4.86
N GLU A 120 13.26 -2.17 -5.68
CA GLU A 120 13.15 -0.77 -5.31
C GLU A 120 11.79 -0.47 -4.70
N PHE A 121 11.79 0.29 -3.62
CA PHE A 121 10.62 0.76 -2.89
C PHE A 121 10.67 2.27 -2.74
N PRO A 122 10.56 3.03 -3.85
CA PRO A 122 10.75 4.48 -3.87
C PRO A 122 9.78 5.25 -2.96
N HIS A 123 8.69 4.60 -2.56
CA HIS A 123 7.66 5.19 -1.72
C HIS A 123 7.74 4.75 -0.26
N PHE A 124 8.68 3.87 0.11
CA PHE A 124 8.81 3.37 1.47
C PHE A 124 9.05 4.50 2.49
N PRO A 125 10.00 5.44 2.30
CA PRO A 125 10.23 6.51 3.27
C PRO A 125 8.96 7.33 3.54
N LYS A 126 8.23 7.66 2.47
CA LYS A 126 7.00 8.44 2.60
C LYS A 126 5.88 7.66 3.29
N LEU A 127 5.75 6.37 3.01
CA LEU A 127 4.81 5.51 3.72
C LEU A 127 5.16 5.37 5.20
N ASP A 128 6.45 5.28 5.54
CA ASP A 128 6.91 5.20 6.92
C ASP A 128 6.56 6.46 7.72
N GLU A 129 6.80 7.65 7.16
CA GLU A 129 6.36 8.93 7.75
C GLU A 129 4.86 8.93 8.09
N ILE A 130 4.02 8.54 7.14
CA ILE A 130 2.55 8.51 7.31
C ILE A 130 2.16 7.51 8.42
N MET A 131 2.83 6.36 8.47
CA MET A 131 2.54 5.32 9.45
C MET A 131 3.07 5.67 10.86
N ILE A 132 4.18 6.40 10.97
CA ILE A 132 4.66 6.98 12.22
C ILE A 132 3.68 8.03 12.73
N TYR A 133 3.27 8.98 11.89
CA TYR A 133 2.29 10.01 12.24
C TYR A 133 0.99 9.39 12.77
N LYS A 134 0.50 8.34 12.11
CA LYS A 134 -0.67 7.57 12.58
C LYS A 134 -0.47 7.03 14.01
N ARG A 135 0.66 6.35 14.26
CA ARG A 135 0.95 5.75 15.58
C ARG A 135 0.98 6.82 16.68
N GLN A 136 1.58 7.97 16.41
CA GLN A 136 1.62 9.10 17.36
C GLN A 136 0.22 9.62 17.70
N GLN A 137 -0.64 9.75 16.70
CA GLN A 137 -2.02 10.22 16.87
C GLN A 137 -2.89 9.19 17.62
N GLU A 138 -2.65 7.90 17.42
CA GLU A 138 -3.29 6.83 18.19
C GLU A 138 -2.84 6.84 19.66
N ALA A 139 -1.54 7.00 19.93
CA ALA A 139 -1.02 7.09 21.28
C ALA A 139 -1.57 8.31 22.05
N ALA A 140 -1.52 9.50 21.43
CA ALA A 140 -1.99 10.74 22.04
C ALA A 140 -3.50 10.74 22.39
N ARG A 141 -4.29 9.87 21.75
CA ARG A 141 -5.70 9.67 22.10
C ARG A 141 -5.85 8.73 23.29
N ASN A 142 -5.12 7.61 23.30
CA ASN A 142 -5.18 6.65 24.39
C ASN A 142 -4.75 7.25 25.73
N ASP A 143 -3.84 8.24 25.72
CA ASP A 143 -3.43 8.97 26.92
C ASP A 143 -4.50 9.95 27.46
N ARG A 144 -5.58 10.20 26.69
CA ARG A 144 -6.68 11.12 27.04
C ARG A 144 -7.95 10.40 27.49
N GLU A 145 -8.05 9.09 27.28
CA GLU A 145 -9.17 8.23 27.69
C GLU A 145 -8.84 7.55 29.03
#